data_AF-A0A9N9AYP4-F1
#
_entry.id   AF-A0A9N9AYP4-F1
#
_cell.length_a   1.000
_cell.length_b   1.000
_cell.length_c   1.000
_cell.angle_alpha   90.00
_cell.angle_beta   90.00
_cell.angle_gamma   90.00
#
_symmetry.space_group_name_H-M   'P 1'
#
loop_
_entity.id
_entity.type
_entity.pdbx_description
1 polymer ?
#
loop_
_entity_poly.entity_id
_entity_poly.type
_entity_poly.pdbx_seq_one_letter_code
_entity_poly.pdbx_strand_id
1 'polypeptide(L)'
;MRILNFSIAISNQIQLEEDKKILSHDVKEMNKYIQDIEGGIASEISGINAKLDDITQWNIAWQKKLLSRNEDVIADATIPISEFYDPLEKVKRGSKRFRPSFSLGVPIEWSKVANRAMQDSPSARPPLKDIFMTLNSIYQIYKPRKTPTASPICFPSQLDLPDPDDLELSLDLSEFEVVTMSVKEATMEHRKKNGNRLKAWKAFCQHAEFGDTLAKLAALSHQPKALDMCKAKGIKLA
;
A
#
# COMPACT_ATOMS: atom_id res chain seq x y z
N MET A 1 -9.05 52.77 -29.54
CA MET A 1 -8.93 51.30 -29.51
C MET A 1 -7.50 50.78 -29.39
N ARG A 2 -6.49 51.27 -30.14
CA ARG A 2 -5.12 50.71 -30.09
C ARG A 2 -4.37 50.91 -28.76
N ILE A 3 -4.59 52.06 -28.09
CA ILE A 3 -3.92 52.40 -26.82
C ILE A 3 -4.36 51.47 -25.68
N LEU A 4 -5.67 51.17 -25.60
CA LEU A 4 -6.23 50.30 -24.56
C LEU A 4 -5.66 48.87 -24.66
N ASN A 5 -5.56 48.34 -25.89
CA ASN A 5 -5.01 47.02 -26.14
C ASN A 5 -3.53 46.92 -25.74
N PHE A 6 -2.76 48.00 -25.95
CA PHE A 6 -1.36 48.08 -25.55
C PHE A 6 -1.21 48.12 -24.02
N SER A 7 -2.01 48.94 -23.33
CA SER A 7 -2.02 49.00 -21.87
C SER A 7 -2.39 47.65 -21.24
N ILE A 8 -3.39 46.96 -21.77
CA ILE A 8 -3.79 45.61 -21.31
C ILE A 8 -2.65 44.60 -21.54
N ALA A 9 -1.99 44.63 -22.70
CA ALA A 9 -0.88 43.74 -23.00
C ALA A 9 0.31 43.95 -22.05
N ILE A 10 0.63 45.20 -21.72
CA ILE A 10 1.68 45.53 -20.74
C ILE A 10 1.29 45.06 -19.34
N SER A 11 0.07 45.36 -18.89
CA SER A 11 -0.39 44.92 -17.57
C SER A 11 -0.38 43.41 -17.41
N ASN A 12 -0.82 42.67 -18.44
CA ASN A 12 -0.76 41.20 -18.43
C ASN A 12 0.68 40.69 -18.41
N GLN A 13 1.61 41.35 -19.11
CA GLN A 13 3.02 40.97 -19.10
C GLN A 13 3.66 41.18 -17.73
N ILE A 14 3.35 42.30 -17.06
CA ILE A 14 3.83 42.59 -15.70
C ILE A 14 3.29 41.56 -14.70
N GLN A 15 1.99 41.25 -14.78
CA GLN A 15 1.37 40.21 -13.94
C GLN A 15 2.01 38.84 -14.16
N LEU A 16 2.27 38.46 -15.42
CA LEU A 16 2.92 37.19 -15.73
C LEU A 16 4.33 37.11 -15.15
N GLU A 17 5.08 38.22 -15.16
CA GLU A 17 6.42 38.27 -14.57
C GLU A 17 6.40 38.16 -13.03
N GLU A 18 5.42 38.78 -12.37
CA GLU A 18 5.19 38.65 -10.94
C GLU A 18 4.79 37.23 -10.57
N ASP A 19 3.83 36.64 -11.27
CA ASP A 19 3.37 35.26 -11.06
C ASP A 19 4.52 34.26 -11.24
N LYS A 20 5.35 34.44 -12.29
CA LYS A 20 6.53 33.61 -12.54
C LYS A 20 7.54 33.69 -11.39
N LYS A 21 7.69 34.87 -10.77
CA LYS A 21 8.61 35.07 -9.64
C LYS A 21 8.10 34.37 -8.39
N ILE A 22 6.79 34.43 -8.12
CA ILE A 22 6.13 33.73 -7.01
C ILE A 22 6.29 32.22 -7.21
N LEU A 23 5.95 31.68 -8.38
CA LEU A 23 6.13 30.28 -8.72
C LEU A 23 7.58 29.81 -8.56
N SER A 24 8.56 30.61 -8.98
CA SER A 24 9.97 30.25 -8.81
C SER A 24 10.40 30.26 -7.34
N HIS A 25 9.82 31.11 -6.50
CA HIS A 25 10.08 31.12 -5.06
C HIS A 25 9.51 29.84 -4.43
N ASP A 26 8.24 29.53 -4.72
CA ASP A 26 7.55 28.37 -4.17
C ASP A 26 8.20 27.05 -4.59
N VAL A 27 8.68 26.93 -5.83
CA VAL A 27 9.44 25.75 -6.29
C VAL A 27 10.77 25.60 -5.54
N LYS A 28 11.45 26.71 -5.22
CA LYS A 28 12.69 26.65 -4.43
C LYS A 28 12.41 26.23 -2.99
N GLU A 29 11.33 26.73 -2.40
CA GLU A 29 10.91 26.36 -1.06
C GLU A 29 10.47 24.89 -1.00
N MET A 30 9.69 24.43 -1.98
CA MET A 30 9.31 23.02 -2.14
C MET A 30 10.53 22.12 -2.30
N ASN A 31 11.51 22.50 -3.12
CA ASN A 31 12.75 21.73 -3.28
C ASN A 31 13.58 21.70 -2.00
N LYS A 32 13.57 22.77 -1.21
CA LYS A 32 14.20 22.80 0.11
C LYS A 32 13.48 21.85 1.07
N TYR A 33 12.15 21.84 1.10
CA TYR A 33 11.38 20.87 1.88
C TYR A 33 11.61 19.44 1.44
N ILE A 34 11.72 19.18 0.13
CA ILE A 34 12.08 17.86 -0.40
C ILE A 34 13.46 17.47 0.09
N GLN A 35 14.45 18.37 0.06
CA GLN A 35 15.80 18.08 0.57
C GLN A 35 15.83 17.86 2.10
N ASP A 36 15.04 18.63 2.87
CA ASP A 36 14.91 18.45 4.32
C ASP A 36 14.17 17.15 4.68
N ILE A 37 13.18 16.72 3.88
CA ILE A 37 12.53 15.40 4.00
C ILE A 37 13.47 14.28 3.51
N GLU A 38 14.28 14.53 2.49
CA GLU A 38 15.35 13.65 2.01
C GLU A 38 16.54 13.58 2.98
N GLY A 39 16.55 14.38 4.04
CA GLY A 39 17.56 14.48 5.12
C GLY A 39 17.70 13.26 6.03
N GLY A 40 17.72 12.05 5.47
CA GLY A 40 18.08 10.81 6.17
C GLY A 40 17.64 9.53 5.45
N ILE A 41 16.57 9.60 4.66
CA ILE A 41 15.96 8.41 4.06
C ILE A 41 16.66 8.02 2.75
N ALA A 42 17.06 8.96 1.89
CA ALA A 42 17.67 8.64 0.59
C ALA A 42 19.13 8.17 0.69
N SER A 43 19.92 8.71 1.64
CA SER A 43 21.31 8.26 1.86
C SER A 43 21.36 6.85 2.47
N GLU A 44 20.44 6.52 3.38
CA GLU A 44 20.28 5.16 3.90
C GLU A 44 19.70 4.21 2.86
N ILE A 45 18.74 4.62 2.03
CA ILE A 45 18.19 3.76 0.95
C ILE A 45 19.25 3.41 -0.10
N SER A 46 20.17 4.32 -0.44
CA SER A 46 21.32 4.01 -1.30
C SER A 46 22.19 2.90 -0.70
N GLY A 47 22.51 2.99 0.60
CA GLY A 47 23.28 1.96 1.32
C GLY A 47 22.50 0.65 1.55
N ILE A 48 21.18 0.72 1.73
CA ILE A 48 20.30 -0.44 1.85
C ILE A 48 20.18 -1.16 0.51
N ASN A 49 20.05 -0.43 -0.60
CA ASN A 49 20.01 -1.00 -1.94
C ASN A 49 21.33 -1.67 -2.33
N ALA A 50 22.48 -1.06 -1.99
CA ALA A 50 23.79 -1.68 -2.18
C ALA A 50 23.91 -2.99 -1.39
N LYS A 51 23.51 -2.98 -0.10
CA LYS A 51 23.50 -4.20 0.73
C LYS A 51 22.49 -5.24 0.25
N LEU A 52 21.37 -4.81 -0.32
CA LEU A 52 20.35 -5.71 -0.85
C LEU A 52 20.84 -6.40 -2.13
N ASP A 53 21.54 -5.67 -3.00
CA ASP A 53 22.19 -6.24 -4.19
C ASP A 53 23.21 -7.31 -3.78
N ASP A 54 24.10 -6.99 -2.83
CA ASP A 54 25.04 -7.96 -2.27
C ASP A 54 24.32 -9.22 -1.76
N ILE A 55 23.31 -9.06 -0.89
CA ILE A 55 22.55 -10.19 -0.32
C ILE A 55 21.90 -11.04 -1.43
N THR A 56 21.38 -10.41 -2.49
CA THR A 56 20.80 -11.16 -3.62
C THR A 56 21.85 -11.96 -4.37
N GLN A 57 23.03 -11.38 -4.61
CA GLN A 57 24.16 -12.06 -5.23
C GLN A 57 24.66 -13.23 -4.37
N TRP A 58 24.80 -13.04 -3.06
CA TRP A 58 25.17 -14.11 -2.11
C TRP A 58 24.15 -15.26 -2.09
N ASN A 59 22.84 -14.94 -2.11
CA ASN A 59 21.79 -15.95 -2.18
C ASN A 59 21.85 -16.75 -3.49
N ILE A 60 22.09 -16.09 -4.62
CA ILE A 60 22.24 -16.75 -5.93
C ILE A 60 23.50 -17.65 -5.93
N ALA A 61 24.64 -17.15 -5.43
CA ALA A 61 25.88 -17.90 -5.35
C ALA A 61 25.75 -19.15 -4.44
N TRP A 62 25.03 -19.00 -3.32
CA TRP A 62 24.70 -20.10 -2.42
C TRP A 62 23.80 -21.15 -3.07
N GLN A 63 22.72 -20.73 -3.73
CA GLN A 63 21.81 -21.63 -4.45
C GLN A 63 22.53 -22.41 -5.57
N LYS A 64 23.47 -21.76 -6.25
CA LYS A 64 24.27 -22.37 -7.32
C LYS A 64 25.46 -23.21 -6.83
N LYS A 65 25.67 -23.36 -5.51
CA LYS A 65 26.82 -24.07 -4.90
C LYS A 65 28.20 -23.57 -5.37
N LEU A 66 28.28 -22.33 -5.86
CA LEU A 66 29.51 -21.74 -6.39
C LEU A 66 30.52 -21.35 -5.29
N LEU A 67 30.08 -21.31 -4.02
CA LEU A 67 30.93 -21.01 -2.85
C LEU A 67 32.02 -22.06 -2.55
N SER A 68 32.16 -23.10 -3.37
CA SER A 68 33.09 -24.21 -3.13
C SER A 68 34.33 -24.22 -4.01
N ARG A 69 34.47 -23.32 -4.99
CA ARG A 69 35.68 -23.24 -5.84
C ARG A 69 35.95 -21.82 -6.34
N ASN A 70 37.07 -21.27 -5.86
CA ASN A 70 37.90 -20.20 -6.43
C ASN A 70 37.48 -18.73 -6.19
N GLU A 71 38.52 -17.88 -6.15
CA GLU A 71 38.59 -16.57 -5.46
C GLU A 71 37.96 -15.38 -6.17
N ASP A 72 37.35 -15.51 -7.35
CA ASP A 72 36.73 -14.38 -8.08
C ASP A 72 35.23 -14.59 -8.34
N VAL A 73 34.46 -14.65 -7.25
CA VAL A 73 33.00 -14.89 -7.24
C VAL A 73 32.21 -13.85 -8.05
N ILE A 74 32.73 -12.62 -8.19
CA ILE A 74 32.03 -11.50 -8.83
C ILE A 74 32.09 -11.60 -10.37
N ALA A 75 33.19 -12.09 -10.93
CA ALA A 75 33.32 -12.27 -12.38
C ALA A 75 32.44 -13.42 -12.88
N ASP A 76 32.40 -14.53 -12.15
CA ASP A 76 31.56 -15.69 -12.48
C ASP A 76 30.05 -15.47 -12.24
N ALA A 77 29.69 -14.51 -11.37
CA ALA A 77 28.30 -14.12 -11.12
C ALA A 77 27.74 -13.10 -12.13
N THR A 78 28.59 -12.50 -12.97
CA THR A 78 28.16 -11.50 -13.95
C THR A 78 27.53 -12.18 -15.16
N ILE A 79 26.23 -12.38 -15.11
CA ILE A 79 25.45 -12.94 -16.23
C ILE A 79 25.09 -11.80 -17.21
N PRO A 80 25.39 -11.92 -18.51
CA PRO A 80 24.96 -10.94 -19.50
C PRO A 80 23.43 -10.84 -19.56
N ILE A 81 22.91 -9.61 -19.58
CA ILE A 81 21.48 -9.26 -19.54
C ILE A 81 20.61 -10.03 -20.57
N SER A 82 21.21 -10.53 -21.65
CA SER A 82 20.54 -11.35 -22.66
C SER A 82 19.99 -12.69 -22.14
N GLU A 83 20.54 -13.25 -21.07
CA GLU A 83 20.06 -14.51 -20.47
C GLU A 83 18.86 -14.32 -19.52
N PHE A 84 18.49 -13.08 -19.18
CA PHE A 84 17.30 -12.80 -18.35
C PHE A 84 15.98 -12.74 -19.14
N TYR A 85 16.03 -12.90 -20.47
CA TYR A 85 14.82 -13.05 -21.28
C TYR A 85 14.35 -14.50 -21.25
N ASP A 86 13.67 -14.87 -20.17
CA ASP A 86 12.84 -16.06 -20.20
C ASP A 86 11.63 -15.76 -21.09
N PRO A 87 11.37 -16.53 -22.18
CA PRO A 87 10.20 -16.33 -23.01
C PRO A 87 8.95 -16.40 -22.11
N LEU A 88 8.11 -15.36 -22.16
CA LEU A 88 6.87 -15.29 -21.38
C LEU A 88 6.05 -16.58 -21.57
N GLU A 89 6.18 -17.53 -20.65
CA GLU A 89 5.32 -18.70 -20.63
C GLU A 89 3.90 -18.21 -20.40
N LYS A 90 3.03 -18.48 -21.37
CA LYS A 90 1.62 -18.15 -21.30
C LYS A 90 1.02 -18.92 -20.12
N VAL A 91 0.81 -18.25 -19.00
CA VAL A 91 0.10 -18.79 -17.83
C VAL A 91 -1.24 -19.36 -18.31
N LYS A 92 -1.35 -20.70 -18.34
CA LYS A 92 -2.58 -21.40 -18.69
C LYS A 92 -3.57 -21.23 -17.53
N ARG A 93 -4.40 -20.20 -17.57
CA ARG A 93 -5.52 -20.04 -16.63
C ARG A 93 -6.51 -21.19 -16.85
N GLY A 94 -6.96 -21.83 -15.77
CA GLY A 94 -7.86 -22.98 -15.81
C GLY A 94 -9.17 -22.69 -16.55
N SER A 95 -9.70 -23.71 -17.25
CA SER A 95 -10.86 -23.60 -18.14
C SER A 95 -12.21 -23.34 -17.46
N LYS A 96 -12.26 -23.32 -16.12
CA LYS A 96 -13.50 -23.09 -15.37
C LYS A 96 -13.74 -21.59 -15.20
N ARG A 97 -14.76 -21.12 -15.92
CA ARG A 97 -15.19 -19.72 -15.98
C ARG A 97 -16.13 -19.42 -14.81
N PHE A 98 -15.62 -18.80 -13.77
CA PHE A 98 -16.46 -18.26 -12.69
C PHE A 98 -16.51 -16.73 -12.83
N ARG A 99 -17.71 -16.18 -12.97
CA ARG A 99 -17.95 -14.73 -12.94
C ARG A 99 -18.86 -14.42 -11.77
N PRO A 100 -18.52 -13.43 -10.91
CA PRO A 100 -19.38 -13.03 -9.81
C PRO A 100 -20.73 -12.54 -10.32
N SER A 101 -21.82 -13.01 -9.70
CA SER A 101 -23.15 -12.43 -9.89
C SER A 101 -23.27 -11.12 -9.09
N PHE A 102 -23.98 -10.14 -9.66
CA PHE A 102 -24.28 -8.89 -8.95
C PHE A 102 -25.50 -9.06 -8.04
N SER A 103 -25.56 -8.28 -6.96
CA SER A 103 -26.74 -8.23 -6.08
C SER A 103 -27.91 -7.50 -6.76
N LEU A 104 -29.15 -7.75 -6.28
CA LEU A 104 -30.41 -7.29 -6.88
C LEU A 104 -30.60 -5.75 -6.93
N GLY A 105 -29.69 -4.96 -6.36
CA GLY A 105 -29.75 -3.48 -6.36
C GLY A 105 -28.73 -2.79 -7.28
N VAL A 106 -27.88 -3.55 -7.98
CA VAL A 106 -26.84 -2.95 -8.83
C VAL A 106 -27.43 -2.60 -10.19
N PRO A 107 -27.32 -1.33 -10.66
CA PRO A 107 -27.78 -0.97 -11.97
C PRO A 107 -27.07 -1.77 -13.06
N ILE A 108 -27.81 -2.18 -14.09
CA ILE A 108 -27.32 -3.10 -15.11
C ILE A 108 -26.12 -2.53 -15.90
N GLU A 109 -26.02 -1.21 -15.96
CA GLU A 109 -24.93 -0.44 -16.56
C GLU A 109 -23.61 -0.72 -15.84
N TRP A 110 -23.62 -0.82 -14.51
CA TRP A 110 -22.44 -1.13 -13.71
C TRP A 110 -21.99 -2.57 -13.93
N SER A 111 -22.95 -3.50 -13.99
CA SER A 111 -22.69 -4.90 -14.30
C SER A 111 -22.07 -5.07 -15.70
N LYS A 112 -22.53 -4.29 -16.69
CA LYS A 112 -21.97 -4.29 -18.06
C LYS A 112 -20.51 -3.82 -18.08
N VAL A 113 -20.16 -2.77 -17.34
CA VAL A 113 -18.79 -2.26 -17.25
C VAL A 113 -17.86 -3.32 -16.66
N ALA A 114 -18.24 -3.93 -15.55
CA ALA A 114 -17.45 -4.98 -14.91
C ALA A 114 -17.26 -6.22 -15.81
N ASN A 115 -18.32 -6.68 -16.47
CA ASN A 115 -18.24 -7.80 -17.42
C ASN A 115 -17.33 -7.52 -18.62
N ARG A 116 -17.24 -6.25 -19.06
CA ARG A 116 -16.35 -5.82 -20.15
C ARG A 116 -14.91 -5.70 -19.68
N ALA A 117 -14.67 -5.26 -18.45
CA ALA A 117 -13.33 -5.23 -17.84
C ALA A 117 -12.75 -6.63 -17.59
N MET A 118 -13.62 -7.61 -17.28
CA MET A 118 -13.24 -9.00 -16.98
C MET A 118 -13.22 -9.92 -18.21
N GLN A 119 -13.03 -9.39 -19.42
CA GLN A 119 -12.92 -10.22 -20.62
C GLN A 119 -11.64 -11.07 -20.59
N ASP A 120 -11.70 -12.29 -21.14
CA ASP A 120 -10.59 -13.24 -21.05
C ASP A 120 -9.40 -12.80 -21.91
N SER A 121 -9.67 -12.29 -23.12
CA SER A 121 -8.66 -11.72 -23.99
C SER A 121 -8.24 -10.33 -23.48
N PRO A 122 -6.95 -10.09 -23.22
CA PRO A 122 -6.45 -8.78 -22.79
C PRO A 122 -6.84 -7.66 -23.75
N SER A 123 -6.84 -7.93 -25.05
CA SER A 123 -7.20 -6.98 -26.11
C SER A 123 -8.70 -6.63 -26.17
N ALA A 124 -9.58 -7.48 -25.61
CA ALA A 124 -11.01 -7.18 -25.51
C ALA A 124 -11.34 -6.43 -24.22
N ARG A 125 -10.37 -6.26 -23.30
CA ARG A 125 -10.56 -5.44 -22.12
C ARG A 125 -10.45 -3.96 -22.52
N PRO A 126 -11.36 -3.11 -22.04
CA PRO A 126 -11.28 -1.69 -22.27
C PRO A 126 -10.06 -1.13 -21.54
N PRO A 127 -9.39 -0.11 -22.10
CA PRO A 127 -8.33 0.60 -21.40
C PRO A 127 -8.91 1.31 -20.17
N LEU A 128 -8.07 1.52 -19.15
CA LEU A 128 -8.49 2.11 -17.89
C LEU A 128 -9.20 3.46 -18.06
N LYS A 129 -8.73 4.27 -19.02
CA LYS A 129 -9.35 5.56 -19.37
C LYS A 129 -10.82 5.41 -19.78
N ASP A 130 -11.15 4.38 -20.58
CA ASP A 130 -12.51 4.19 -21.10
C ASP A 130 -13.44 3.68 -19.98
N ILE A 131 -12.91 2.83 -19.09
CA ILE A 131 -13.61 2.40 -17.87
C ILE A 131 -13.97 3.62 -17.03
N PHE A 132 -13.00 4.50 -16.77
CA PHE A 132 -13.19 5.71 -15.97
C PHE A 132 -14.22 6.66 -16.58
N MET A 133 -14.12 6.94 -17.89
CA MET A 133 -15.07 7.79 -18.59
C MET A 133 -16.49 7.20 -18.57
N THR A 134 -16.61 5.89 -18.75
CA THR A 134 -17.91 5.20 -18.68
C THR A 134 -18.51 5.30 -17.28
N LEU A 135 -17.73 5.02 -16.23
CA LEU A 135 -18.20 5.14 -14.85
C LEU A 135 -18.59 6.57 -14.48
N ASN A 136 -17.81 7.57 -14.90
CA ASN A 136 -18.14 8.97 -14.67
C ASN A 136 -19.44 9.37 -15.38
N SER A 137 -19.66 8.91 -16.62
CA SER A 137 -20.92 9.17 -17.33
C SER A 137 -22.13 8.56 -16.60
N ILE A 138 -21.99 7.34 -16.10
CA ILE A 138 -23.01 6.65 -15.31
C ILE A 138 -23.27 7.41 -14.00
N TYR A 139 -22.21 7.84 -13.31
CA TYR A 139 -22.32 8.64 -12.09
C TYR A 139 -23.11 9.93 -12.31
N GLN A 140 -22.91 10.65 -13.42
CA GLN A 140 -23.69 11.87 -13.71
C GLN A 140 -25.18 11.58 -13.93
N ILE A 141 -25.55 10.39 -14.41
CA ILE A 141 -26.95 9.97 -14.60
C ILE A 141 -27.62 9.69 -13.26
N TYR A 142 -26.91 8.99 -12.35
CA TYR A 142 -27.43 8.63 -11.03
C TYR A 142 -27.19 9.71 -9.97
N LYS A 143 -26.49 10.80 -10.31
CA LYS A 143 -26.29 11.92 -9.41
C LYS A 143 -27.66 12.49 -9.04
N PRO A 144 -27.99 12.61 -7.75
CA PRO A 144 -29.26 13.19 -7.35
C PRO A 144 -29.34 14.61 -7.92
N ARG A 145 -30.39 14.88 -8.70
CA ARG A 145 -30.73 16.25 -9.09
C ARG A 145 -31.04 16.98 -7.78
N LYS A 146 -30.15 17.88 -7.37
CA LYS A 146 -30.51 18.90 -6.40
C LYS A 146 -31.65 19.68 -7.05
N THR A 147 -32.88 19.45 -6.62
CA THR A 147 -33.96 20.40 -6.91
C THR A 147 -33.48 21.75 -6.36
N PRO A 148 -33.66 22.86 -7.09
CA PRO A 148 -33.43 24.18 -6.52
C PRO A 148 -34.58 24.45 -5.55
N THR A 149 -34.56 23.78 -4.41
CA THR A 149 -35.33 24.22 -3.25
C THR A 149 -34.57 25.44 -2.74
N ALA A 150 -35.13 26.62 -2.99
CA ALA A 150 -34.72 27.85 -2.33
C ALA A 150 -35.02 27.70 -0.83
N SER A 151 -34.15 26.97 -0.12
CA SER A 151 -34.12 26.94 1.32
C SER A 151 -33.15 28.03 1.76
N PRO A 152 -33.54 28.92 2.68
CA PRO A 152 -32.60 29.86 3.26
C PRO A 152 -31.46 29.07 3.90
N ILE A 153 -30.23 29.54 3.72
CA ILE A 153 -29.02 28.95 4.26
C ILE A 153 -29.21 28.81 5.77
N CYS A 154 -29.49 27.58 6.22
CA CYS A 154 -29.51 27.21 7.62
C CYS A 154 -28.12 26.68 7.94
N PHE A 155 -27.37 27.43 8.75
CA PHE A 155 -26.15 26.91 9.34
C PHE A 155 -26.55 25.83 10.35
N PRO A 156 -25.93 24.64 10.33
CA PRO A 156 -26.28 23.59 11.28
C PRO A 156 -25.98 24.10 12.69
N SER A 157 -27.00 24.06 13.55
CA SER A 157 -26.85 24.34 14.98
C SER A 157 -26.60 23.01 15.72
N GLN A 158 -25.98 23.07 16.91
CA GLN A 158 -25.64 21.86 17.70
C GLN A 158 -26.82 20.97 18.09
N LEU A 159 -28.07 21.37 17.81
CA LEU A 159 -29.28 20.59 18.01
C LEU A 159 -29.53 19.53 16.92
N ASP A 160 -28.79 19.57 15.80
CA ASP A 160 -28.95 18.62 14.67
C ASP A 160 -27.93 17.46 14.71
N LEU A 161 -27.17 17.29 15.81
CA LEU A 161 -26.39 16.07 16.00
C LEU A 161 -27.32 14.94 16.50
N PRO A 162 -27.27 13.74 15.90
CA PRO A 162 -27.92 12.57 16.50
C PRO A 162 -27.30 12.30 17.88
N ASP A 163 -28.15 11.97 18.84
CA ASP A 163 -27.75 11.66 20.22
C ASP A 163 -26.72 10.52 20.19
N PRO A 164 -25.53 10.66 20.81
CA PRO A 164 -24.51 9.61 20.80
C PRO A 164 -24.96 8.27 21.40
N ASP A 165 -26.09 8.25 22.12
CA ASP A 165 -26.68 7.05 22.70
C ASP A 165 -27.58 6.24 21.73
N ASP A 166 -27.96 6.79 20.57
CA ASP A 166 -28.87 6.12 19.60
C ASP A 166 -28.15 5.30 18.50
N LEU A 167 -26.82 5.16 18.59
CA LEU A 167 -26.00 4.35 17.67
C LEU A 167 -25.51 3.05 18.33
N GLU A 168 -26.43 2.31 18.95
CA GLU A 168 -26.17 0.93 19.36
C GLU A 168 -26.26 0.00 18.13
N LEU A 169 -25.23 0.01 17.29
CA LEU A 169 -24.93 -1.13 16.42
C LEU A 169 -24.48 -2.28 17.33
N SER A 170 -25.42 -3.14 17.72
CA SER A 170 -25.16 -4.40 18.41
C SER A 170 -24.45 -5.39 17.47
N LEU A 171 -23.19 -5.11 17.18
CA LEU A 171 -22.26 -6.11 16.68
C LEU A 171 -21.82 -6.94 17.88
N ASP A 172 -22.28 -8.18 17.96
CA ASP A 172 -21.80 -9.17 18.91
C ASP A 172 -20.32 -9.46 18.62
N LEU A 173 -19.45 -8.70 19.27
CA LEU A 173 -17.99 -8.79 19.20
C LEU A 173 -17.42 -9.66 20.34
N SER A 174 -18.24 -10.47 21.00
CA SER A 174 -17.81 -11.32 22.11
C SER A 174 -16.77 -12.38 21.72
N GLU A 175 -16.55 -12.61 20.43
CA GLU A 175 -15.55 -13.54 19.91
C GLU A 175 -14.18 -12.89 19.60
N PHE A 176 -14.09 -11.56 19.60
CA PHE A 176 -12.85 -10.84 19.25
C PHE A 176 -12.23 -10.20 20.51
N GLU A 177 -11.59 -11.04 21.34
CA GLU A 177 -10.66 -10.59 22.38
C GLU A 177 -9.44 -9.94 21.69
N VAL A 178 -9.59 -8.69 21.18
CA VAL A 178 -8.49 -7.91 20.61
C VAL A 178 -7.49 -7.72 21.75
N VAL A 179 -6.38 -8.45 21.72
CA VAL A 179 -5.27 -8.17 22.63
C VAL A 179 -4.58 -6.91 22.08
N THR A 180 -5.00 -5.75 22.57
CA THR A 180 -4.53 -4.41 22.18
C THR A 180 -3.06 -4.10 22.53
N MET A 181 -2.28 -5.11 22.91
CA MET A 181 -0.88 -4.92 23.28
C MET A 181 0.00 -4.87 22.04
N SER A 182 0.85 -3.84 21.95
CA SER A 182 1.88 -3.75 20.93
C SER A 182 2.97 -4.82 21.13
N VAL A 183 3.71 -5.17 20.06
CA VAL A 183 4.82 -6.15 20.12
C VAL A 183 5.87 -5.75 21.16
N LYS A 184 6.12 -4.45 21.34
CA LYS A 184 7.05 -3.93 22.35
C LYS A 184 6.56 -4.19 23.77
N GLU A 185 5.28 -3.93 24.04
CA GLU A 185 4.67 -4.19 25.35
C GLU A 185 4.61 -5.69 25.65
N ALA A 186 4.27 -6.51 24.66
CA ALA A 186 4.31 -7.97 24.77
C ALA A 186 5.73 -8.48 25.10
N THR A 187 6.76 -7.89 24.49
CA THR A 187 8.17 -8.23 24.77
C THR A 187 8.58 -7.84 26.18
N MET A 188 8.15 -6.67 26.65
CA MET A 188 8.42 -6.24 28.03
C MET A 188 7.70 -7.13 29.05
N GLU A 189 6.43 -7.46 28.83
CA GLU A 189 5.68 -8.39 29.68
C GLU A 189 6.30 -9.79 29.70
N HIS A 190 6.74 -10.30 28.54
CA HIS A 190 7.42 -11.59 28.46
C HIS A 190 8.72 -11.65 29.29
N ARG A 191 9.45 -10.53 29.38
CA ARG A 191 10.72 -10.43 30.12
C ARG A 191 10.54 -10.25 31.63
N LYS A 192 9.36 -9.88 32.11
CA LYS A 192 9.09 -9.72 33.55
C LYS A 192 9.06 -11.09 34.24
N LYS A 193 9.67 -11.19 35.44
CA LYS A 193 9.65 -12.42 36.26
C LYS A 193 8.24 -12.88 36.62
N ASN A 194 7.32 -11.94 36.84
CA ASN A 194 5.90 -12.18 37.15
C ASN A 194 4.96 -11.71 36.02
N GLY A 195 5.47 -11.56 34.80
CA GLY A 195 4.68 -11.08 33.67
C GLY A 195 3.70 -12.13 33.16
N ASN A 196 2.59 -11.68 32.57
CA ASN A 196 1.59 -12.59 32.01
C ASN A 196 2.06 -13.11 30.64
N ARG A 197 2.84 -14.21 30.67
CA ARG A 197 3.43 -14.83 29.47
C ARG A 197 2.38 -15.31 28.48
N LEU A 198 1.23 -15.77 28.94
CA LEU A 198 0.13 -16.23 28.07
C LEU A 198 -0.48 -15.06 27.29
N LYS A 199 -0.66 -13.91 27.96
CA LYS A 199 -1.16 -12.69 27.32
C LYS A 199 -0.16 -12.13 26.32
N ALA A 200 1.14 -12.13 26.67
CA ALA A 200 2.21 -11.73 25.74
C ALA A 200 2.27 -12.65 24.52
N TRP A 201 2.12 -13.96 24.71
CA TRP A 201 2.11 -14.93 23.63
C TRP A 201 0.90 -14.77 22.69
N LYS A 202 -0.31 -14.57 23.22
CA LYS A 202 -1.50 -14.24 22.41
C LYS A 202 -1.27 -13.00 21.54
N ALA A 203 -0.65 -11.96 22.11
CA ALA A 203 -0.28 -10.76 21.36
C ALA A 203 0.71 -11.08 20.23
N PHE A 204 1.74 -11.91 20.49
CA PHE A 204 2.68 -12.33 19.44
C PHE A 204 2.00 -13.14 18.33
N CYS A 205 1.06 -14.03 18.64
CA CYS A 205 0.29 -14.76 17.63
C CYS A 205 -0.53 -13.82 16.74
N GLN A 206 -1.21 -12.85 17.34
CA GLN A 206 -1.99 -11.86 16.59
C GLN A 206 -1.09 -11.05 15.65
N HIS A 207 0.02 -10.48 16.15
CA HIS A 207 0.96 -9.71 15.32
C HIS A 207 1.68 -10.57 14.26
N ALA A 208 1.88 -11.86 14.53
CA ALA A 208 2.44 -12.80 13.57
C ALA A 208 1.48 -13.05 12.38
N GLU A 209 0.17 -13.10 12.61
CA GLU A 209 -0.85 -13.19 11.55
C GLU A 209 -0.85 -11.95 10.65
N PHE A 210 -0.63 -10.77 11.22
CA PHE A 210 -0.46 -9.52 10.47
C PHE A 210 0.92 -9.37 9.80
N GLY A 211 1.77 -10.39 9.87
CA GLY A 211 3.01 -10.45 9.11
C GLY A 211 4.26 -9.94 9.81
N ASP A 212 4.19 -9.57 11.09
CA ASP A 212 5.37 -9.16 11.87
C ASP A 212 6.33 -10.36 12.06
N THR A 213 7.53 -10.24 11.52
CA THR A 213 8.55 -11.30 11.55
C THR A 213 9.11 -11.54 12.95
N LEU A 214 9.23 -10.50 13.77
CA LEU A 214 9.72 -10.57 15.14
C LEU A 214 8.67 -11.23 16.04
N ALA A 215 7.39 -10.92 15.82
CA ALA A 215 6.28 -11.60 16.47
C ALA A 215 6.19 -13.08 16.07
N LYS A 216 6.42 -13.44 14.79
CA LYS A 216 6.51 -14.84 14.34
C LYS A 216 7.58 -15.63 15.07
N LEU A 217 8.79 -15.06 15.19
CA LEU A 217 9.89 -15.70 15.91
C LEU A 217 9.56 -15.87 17.40
N ALA A 218 8.97 -14.85 18.02
CA ALA A 218 8.56 -14.90 19.42
C ALA A 218 7.39 -15.88 19.68
N ALA A 219 6.47 -16.06 18.72
CA ALA A 219 5.39 -17.05 18.82
C ALA A 219 5.93 -18.49 18.72
N LEU A 220 6.94 -18.71 17.87
CA LEU A 220 7.59 -20.01 17.68
C LEU A 220 8.42 -20.45 18.88
N SER A 221 9.02 -19.52 19.65
CA SER A 221 9.81 -19.88 20.84
C SER A 221 8.98 -20.55 21.95
N HIS A 222 7.66 -20.35 21.95
CA HIS A 222 6.72 -21.00 22.88
C HIS A 222 6.10 -22.30 22.35
N GLN A 223 6.39 -22.70 21.10
CA GLN A 223 5.92 -23.98 20.57
C GLN A 223 6.90 -25.09 20.94
N PRO A 224 6.49 -26.11 21.74
CA PRO A 224 7.39 -27.18 22.18
C PRO A 224 8.00 -27.93 20.99
N LYS A 225 7.19 -28.16 19.95
CA LYS A 225 7.62 -28.82 18.70
C LYS A 225 8.67 -28.02 17.93
N ALA A 226 8.59 -26.68 17.93
CA ALA A 226 9.58 -25.82 17.28
C ALA A 226 10.88 -25.78 18.08
N LEU A 227 10.78 -25.74 19.41
CA LEU A 227 11.93 -25.78 20.31
C LEU A 227 12.72 -27.10 20.18
N ASP A 228 12.01 -28.22 20.07
CA ASP A 228 12.61 -29.55 19.85
C ASP A 228 13.29 -29.66 18.48
N MET A 229 12.68 -29.11 17.42
CA MET A 229 13.29 -29.05 16.09
C MET A 229 14.53 -28.15 16.06
N CYS A 230 14.53 -27.02 16.75
CA CYS A 230 15.69 -26.13 16.84
C CYS A 230 16.83 -26.75 17.65
N LYS A 231 16.53 -27.44 18.75
CA LYS A 231 17.52 -28.24 19.51
C LYS A 231 18.13 -29.35 18.66
N ALA A 232 17.32 -30.08 17.90
CA ALA A 232 17.79 -31.13 17.00
C ALA A 232 18.74 -30.60 15.90
N LYS A 233 18.62 -29.32 15.54
CA LYS A 233 19.48 -28.64 14.56
C LYS A 233 20.61 -27.81 15.19
N GLY A 234 20.80 -27.86 16.52
CA GLY A 234 21.85 -27.11 17.22
C GLY A 234 21.62 -25.60 17.29
N ILE A 235 20.41 -25.12 17.00
CA ILE A 235 20.07 -23.70 16.98
C ILE A 235 19.47 -23.32 18.35
N LYS A 236 20.09 -22.36 19.04
CA LYS A 236 19.52 -21.76 20.25
C LYS A 236 18.51 -20.67 19.87
N LEU A 237 17.23 -20.93 20.14
CA LEU A 237 16.22 -19.87 20.23
C LEU A 237 16.43 -19.16 21.57
N ALA A 238 16.61 -17.84 21.53
CA ALA A 238 16.81 -16.99 22.70
C ALA A 238 15.50 -16.75 23.48
#